data_AF-A0A519KNA2-F1
#
_entry.id   AF-A0A519KNA2-F1
#
_cell.length_a   1.000
_cell.length_b   1.000
_cell.length_c   1.000
_cell.angle_alpha   90.00
_cell.angle_beta   90.00
_cell.angle_gamma   90.00
#
_symmetry.space_group_name_H-M   'P 1'
#
loop_
_entity.id
_entity.type
_entity.pdbx_description
1 polymer ?
#
loop_
_entity_poly.entity_id
_entity_poly.type
_entity_poly.pdbx_seq_one_letter_code
_entity_poly.pdbx_strand_id
1 'polypeptide(L)' 'FLAAGQARGLTVVDGLAMLIGQARPSFQALFGVPVPAVEVRAAVLRRLGEVA' A
#
# COMPACT_ATOMS: atom_id res chain seq x y z
N PHE A 1 9.52 1.21 -15.76
CA PHE A 1 9.98 0.01 -15.04
C PHE A 1 8.82 -0.93 -14.72
N LEU A 2 7.86 -0.56 -13.86
CA LEU A 2 6.72 -1.43 -13.48
C LEU A 2 5.88 -1.86 -14.69
N ALA A 3 5.49 -0.94 -15.57
CA ALA A 3 4.75 -1.26 -16.79
C ALA A 3 5.48 -2.29 -17.69
N ALA A 4 6.82 -2.23 -17.77
CA ALA A 4 7.61 -3.20 -18.53
C ALA A 4 7.65 -4.57 -17.84
N GLY A 5 7.65 -4.62 -16.51
CA GLY A 5 7.52 -5.88 -15.76
C GLY A 5 6.16 -6.52 -15.98
N GLN A 6 5.09 -5.73 -15.92
CA GLN A 6 3.72 -6.19 -16.20
C GLN A 6 3.56 -6.68 -17.64
N ALA A 7 4.13 -5.97 -18.62
CA ALA A 7 4.13 -6.39 -20.03
C ALA A 7 4.86 -7.73 -20.26
N ARG A 8 5.74 -8.13 -19.35
CA ARG A 8 6.44 -9.42 -19.34
C ARG A 8 5.72 -10.50 -18.52
N GLY A 9 4.51 -10.23 -18.04
CA GLY A 9 3.73 -11.16 -17.21
C GLY A 9 4.21 -11.28 -15.76
N LEU A 10 5.05 -10.36 -15.28
CA LEU A 10 5.51 -10.36 -13.89
C LEU A 10 4.46 -9.70 -12.99
N THR A 11 4.27 -10.26 -11.80
CA THR A 11 3.54 -9.58 -10.72
C THR A 11 4.32 -8.34 -10.30
N VAL A 12 3.66 -7.18 -10.32
CA VAL A 12 4.27 -5.91 -9.93
C VAL A 12 3.74 -5.46 -8.57
N VAL A 13 4.63 -4.87 -7.77
CA VAL A 13 4.29 -4.20 -6.51
C VAL A 13 4.83 -2.78 -6.61
N ASP A 14 3.95 -1.79 -6.45
CA ASP A 14 4.35 -0.38 -6.47
C ASP A 14 4.88 0.07 -5.11
N GLY A 15 5.51 1.25 -5.07
CA GLY A 15 6.10 1.80 -3.84
C GLY A 15 5.07 2.08 -2.74
N LEU A 16 3.83 2.44 -3.11
CA LEU A 16 2.78 2.70 -2.13
C LEU A 16 2.31 1.40 -1.47
N ALA A 17 2.19 0.32 -2.23
CA ALA A 17 1.90 -1.01 -1.71
C ALA A 17 2.99 -1.49 -0.74
N MET A 18 4.27 -1.27 -1.05
CA MET A 18 5.37 -1.53 -0.13
C MET A 18 5.25 -0.70 1.16
N LEU A 19 5.04 0.61 1.03
CA LEU A 19 4.91 1.53 2.17
C LEU A 19 3.75 1.17 3.10
N ILE A 20 2.60 0.77 2.56
CA ILE A 20 1.46 0.32 3.36
C ILE A 20 1.77 -1.03 4.01
N GLY A 21 2.38 -1.96 3.27
CA GLY A 21 2.72 -3.30 3.77
C GLY A 21 3.66 -3.25 4.97
N GLN A 22 4.73 -2.46 4.89
CA GLN A 22 5.70 -2.33 5.98
C GLN A 22 5.14 -1.62 7.22
N ALA A 23 4.12 -0.77 7.07
CA ALA A 23 3.49 -0.08 8.20
C ALA A 23 2.65 -1.02 9.08
N ARG A 24 2.22 -2.18 8.56
CA ARG A 24 1.38 -3.13 9.30
C ARG A 24 2.03 -3.67 10.58
N PRO A 25 3.25 -4.27 10.54
CA PRO A 25 3.91 -4.72 11.77
C PRO A 25 4.21 -3.56 12.73
N SER A 26 4.57 -2.38 12.21
CA SER A 26 4.80 -1.18 13.03
C SER A 26 3.53 -0.72 13.75
N PHE A 27 2.37 -0.75 13.09
CA PHE A 27 1.09 -0.40 13.72
C PHE A 27 0.80 -1.32 14.92
N GLN A 28 0.96 -2.62 14.74
CA GLN A 28 0.74 -3.57 15.83
C GLN A 28 1.72 -3.36 16.99
N ALA A 29 3.00 -3.09 16.68
CA ALA A 29 4.01 -2.80 17.69
C ALA A 29 3.73 -1.51 18.48
N LEU A 30 3.20 -0.48 17.82
CA LEU A 30 2.93 0.83 18.43
C LEU A 30 1.63 0.87 19.22
N PHE A 31 0.57 0.23 18.72
CA PHE A 31 -0.78 0.35 19.28
C PHE A 31 -1.23 -0.90 20.05
N GLY A 32 -0.46 -1.99 19.99
CA GLY A 32 -0.77 -3.24 20.71
C GLY A 32 -1.98 -4.00 20.15
N VAL A 33 -2.53 -3.58 19.00
CA VAL A 33 -3.71 -4.17 18.36
C VAL A 33 -3.44 -4.43 16.88
N PRO A 34 -4.08 -5.44 16.26
CA PRO A 34 -3.94 -5.68 14.83
C PRO A 34 -4.45 -4.49 14.01
N VAL A 35 -3.93 -4.34 12.80
CA VAL A 35 -4.44 -3.34 11.85
C VAL A 35 -5.92 -3.64 11.54
N PRO A 36 -6.83 -2.68 11.70
CA PRO A 36 -8.24 -2.88 11.36
C PRO A 36 -8.41 -3.15 9.87
N ALA A 37 -9.52 -3.80 9.49
CA ALA A 37 -9.87 -4.03 8.09
C ALA A 37 -10.32 -2.72 7.43
N VAL A 38 -9.36 -1.92 6.95
CA VAL A 38 -9.60 -0.63 6.29
C VAL A 38 -8.83 -0.52 4.97
N GLU A 39 -9.45 0.13 3.99
CA GLU A 39 -8.87 0.38 2.66
C GLU A 39 -7.85 1.55 2.69
N VAL A 40 -6.67 1.28 3.27
CA VAL A 40 -5.61 2.28 3.48
C VAL A 40 -5.18 2.93 2.16
N ARG A 41 -5.00 2.15 1.08
CA ARG A 41 -4.54 2.67 -0.22
C ARG A 41 -5.50 3.72 -0.76
N ALA A 42 -6.80 3.44 -0.73
CA ALA A 42 -7.82 4.37 -1.18
C ALA A 42 -7.85 5.65 -0.32
N ALA A 43 -7.67 5.52 1.00
CA ALA A 43 -7.59 6.68 1.90
C ALA A 43 -6.38 7.58 1.57
N VAL A 44 -5.21 6.99 1.32
CA VAL A 44 -3.98 7.74 0.97
C VAL A 44 -4.14 8.45 -0.36
N LEU A 45 -4.58 7.76 -1.42
CA LEU A 45 -4.70 8.37 -2.75
C LEU A 45 -5.70 9.52 -2.75
N ARG A 46 -6.84 9.39 -2.05
CA ARG A 46 -7.79 10.51 -1.86
C ARG A 46 -7.13 11.69 -1.17
N ARG A 47 -6.29 11.44 -0.18
CA ARG A 47 -5.59 12.51 0.55
C ARG A 47 -4.53 13.22 -0.31
N LEU A 48 -3.89 12.49 -1.23
CA LEU A 48 -2.92 13.02 -2.18
C LEU A 48 -3.55 13.74 -3.39
N GLY A 49 -4.87 13.63 -3.57
CA GLY A 49 -5.55 14.14 -4.77
C GLY A 49 -5.31 13.29 -6.01
N GLU A 50 -4.86 12.04 -5.84
CA GLU A 50 -4.61 11.08 -6.93
C GLU A 50 -5.83 10.22 -7.27
N VAL A 51 -6.97 10.49 -6.61
CA VAL A 51 -8.29 9.96 -6.98
C VAL A 51 -9.17 11.15 -7.31
N ALA A 52 -9.65 11.21 -8.56
CA ALA A 52 -10.68 12.16 -9.00
C ALA A 52 -12.05 11.81 -8.42
#